data_AF-A0A838QV33-F1
#
_entry.id   AF-A0A838QV33-F1
#
_cell.length_a   1.000
_cell.length_b   1.000
_cell.length_c   1.000
_cell.angle_alpha   90.00
_cell.angle_beta   90.00
_cell.angle_gamma   90.00
#
_symmetry.space_group_name_H-M   'P 1'
#
loop_
_entity.id
_entity.type
_entity.pdbx_description
1 polymer ?
#
loop_
_entity_poly.entity_id
_entity_poly.type
_entity_poly.pdbx_seq_one_letter_code
_entity_poly.pdbx_strand_id
1 'polypeptide(L)'
;MSSSNREARGRKYAALSGMTLDFARPLGDGTDGKVWKSSRGTAVKALERMVGYYNERDSYLRLAEYGLIEKIDGFWMPRLLGYDDDLWVIEMETISKPPYIIDFAKVRIDRPPDFSAEVLRDAQEKGQEEFGPHWPEVCQLLATLESFGIYYLDARPSNIVFPNP
;
A
#
# COMPACT_ATOMS: atom_id res chain seq x y z
N MET A 1 -9.57 21.93 1.55
CA MET A 1 -8.22 22.37 1.97
C MET A 1 -7.22 21.21 2.11
N SER A 2 -7.46 20.00 1.56
CA SER A 2 -6.62 18.80 1.82
C SER A 2 -5.43 18.60 0.86
N SER A 3 -5.53 19.00 -0.42
CA SER A 3 -4.45 18.74 -1.40
C SER A 3 -3.13 19.49 -1.10
N SER A 4 -3.22 20.70 -0.54
CA SER A 4 -2.08 21.59 -0.30
C SER A 4 -1.05 21.03 0.72
N ASN A 5 -1.53 20.32 1.74
CA ASN A 5 -0.65 19.84 2.82
C ASN A 5 0.21 18.63 2.40
N ARG A 6 -0.36 17.72 1.61
CA ARG A 6 0.35 16.55 1.08
C ARG A 6 1.48 16.96 0.13
N GLU A 7 1.23 17.93 -0.74
CA GLU A 7 2.27 18.47 -1.63
C GLU A 7 3.38 19.18 -0.85
N ALA A 8 3.04 19.93 0.20
CA ALA A 8 4.04 20.57 1.05
C ALA A 8 4.97 19.53 1.72
N ARG A 9 4.40 18.44 2.27
CA ARG A 9 5.15 17.31 2.83
C ARG A 9 6.04 16.65 1.78
N GLY A 10 5.49 16.34 0.60
CA GLY A 10 6.24 15.78 -0.52
C GLY A 10 7.41 16.67 -0.95
N ARG A 11 7.19 18.00 -1.03
CA ARG A 11 8.26 18.97 -1.37
C ARG A 11 9.37 18.98 -0.33
N LYS A 12 9.00 18.99 0.96
CA LYS A 12 9.98 19.00 2.05
C LYS A 12 10.80 17.72 2.06
N TYR A 13 10.15 16.56 1.92
CA TYR A 13 10.85 15.28 1.82
C TYR A 13 11.79 15.25 0.61
N ALA A 14 11.33 15.67 -0.56
CA ALA A 14 12.15 15.71 -1.77
C ALA A 14 13.40 16.60 -1.60
N ALA A 15 13.25 17.76 -0.97
CA ALA A 15 14.36 18.66 -0.66
C ALA A 15 15.37 18.03 0.30
N LEU A 16 14.90 17.42 1.40
CA LEU A 16 15.75 16.73 2.38
C LEU A 16 16.50 15.55 1.75
N SER A 17 15.82 14.79 0.90
CA SER A 17 16.37 13.61 0.26
C SER A 17 17.20 13.94 -0.98
N GLY A 18 17.31 15.21 -1.42
CA GLY A 18 18.06 15.61 -2.61
C GLY A 18 17.50 15.02 -3.91
N MET A 19 16.18 15.06 -4.07
CA MET A 19 15.45 14.60 -5.26
C MET A 19 14.37 15.59 -5.68
N THR A 20 13.75 15.37 -6.84
CA THR A 20 12.56 16.11 -7.28
C THR A 20 11.39 15.14 -7.47
N LEU A 21 10.16 15.65 -7.33
CA LEU A 21 8.92 14.89 -7.56
C LEU A 21 8.15 15.50 -8.72
N ASP A 22 7.54 14.66 -9.56
CA ASP A 22 6.63 15.10 -10.62
C ASP A 22 5.25 15.44 -10.05
N PHE A 23 5.12 16.64 -9.48
CA PHE A 23 3.86 17.13 -8.94
C PHE A 23 2.77 17.34 -10.02
N ALA A 24 3.16 17.50 -11.28
CA ALA A 24 2.22 17.72 -12.38
C ALA A 24 1.50 16.43 -12.79
N ARG A 25 2.14 15.26 -12.58
CA ARG A 25 1.61 13.94 -12.95
C ARG A 25 1.73 12.98 -11.76
N PRO A 26 0.85 13.09 -10.74
CA PRO A 26 0.84 12.12 -9.66
C PRO A 26 0.58 10.71 -10.19
N LEU A 27 1.25 9.71 -9.61
CA LEU A 27 1.01 8.29 -9.88
C LEU A 27 -0.32 7.82 -9.27
N GLY A 28 -0.76 8.48 -8.20
CA GLY A 28 -2.04 8.24 -7.56
C GLY A 28 -2.45 9.42 -6.68
N ASP A 29 -3.75 9.73 -6.66
CA ASP A 29 -4.34 10.74 -5.79
C ASP A 29 -5.60 10.15 -5.17
N GLY A 30 -5.42 9.54 -4.01
CA GLY A 30 -6.46 8.81 -3.29
C GLY A 30 -6.86 9.50 -1.99
N THR A 31 -7.79 8.87 -1.28
CA THR A 31 -8.21 9.28 0.06
C THR A 31 -7.12 9.10 1.11
N ASP A 32 -6.23 8.12 0.91
CA ASP A 32 -5.21 7.73 1.88
C ASP A 32 -3.92 8.55 1.70
N GLY A 33 -3.68 9.10 0.52
CA GLY A 33 -2.50 9.90 0.23
C GLY A 33 -2.36 10.25 -1.23
N LYS A 34 -1.29 10.97 -1.53
CA LYS A 34 -0.90 11.34 -2.90
C LYS A 34 0.49 10.80 -3.19
N VAL A 35 0.64 10.18 -4.36
CA VAL A 35 1.86 9.47 -4.79
C VAL A 35 2.44 10.21 -5.98
N TRP A 36 3.74 10.46 -5.95
CA TRP A 36 4.48 11.05 -7.07
C TRP A 36 5.67 10.19 -7.45
N LYS A 37 6.05 10.27 -8.72
CA LYS A 37 7.31 9.71 -9.20
C LYS A 37 8.45 10.67 -8.84
N SER A 38 9.55 10.12 -8.32
CA SER A 38 10.77 10.86 -8.07
C SER A 38 11.71 10.87 -9.29
N SER A 39 12.66 11.81 -9.31
CA SER A 39 13.77 11.81 -10.28
C SER A 39 14.70 10.60 -10.17
N ARG A 40 14.60 9.81 -9.09
CA ARG A 40 15.36 8.57 -8.89
C ARG A 40 14.64 7.33 -9.43
N GLY A 41 13.45 7.49 -10.00
CA GLY A 41 12.63 6.37 -10.46
C GLY A 41 11.92 5.64 -9.32
N THR A 42 11.80 6.26 -8.15
CA THR A 42 11.05 5.74 -7.00
C THR A 42 9.67 6.38 -6.92
N ALA A 43 8.78 5.83 -6.11
CA ALA A 43 7.49 6.42 -5.76
C ALA A 43 7.57 7.02 -4.35
N VAL A 44 7.10 8.25 -4.20
CA VAL A 44 6.98 8.93 -2.91
C VAL A 44 5.52 9.18 -2.61
N LYS A 45 5.01 8.61 -1.51
CA LYS A 45 3.62 8.78 -1.07
C LYS A 45 3.60 9.64 0.19
N ALA A 46 2.89 10.76 0.12
CA ALA A 46 2.54 11.55 1.30
C ALA A 46 1.14 11.17 1.77
N LEU A 47 1.06 10.65 2.99
CA LEU A 47 -0.19 10.14 3.56
C LEU A 47 -1.04 11.28 4.14
N GLU A 48 -2.35 11.11 4.02
CA GLU A 48 -3.33 12.05 4.55
C GLU A 48 -3.37 11.99 6.08
N ARG A 49 -3.35 10.78 6.64
CA ARG A 49 -3.55 10.52 8.08
C ARG A 49 -2.36 9.79 8.67
N MET A 50 -2.00 10.19 9.90
CA MET A 50 -0.95 9.55 10.71
C MET A 50 -1.15 8.04 10.86
N VAL A 51 -2.39 7.59 11.11
CA VAL A 51 -2.68 6.15 11.28
C VAL A 51 -2.37 5.38 10.00
N GLY A 52 -2.77 5.90 8.84
CA GLY A 52 -2.48 5.25 7.55
C GLY A 52 -0.98 5.22 7.23
N TYR A 53 -0.26 6.27 7.63
CA TYR A 53 1.20 6.30 7.54
C TYR A 53 1.88 5.20 8.35
N TYR A 54 1.56 5.09 9.64
CA TYR A 54 2.17 4.06 10.48
C TYR A 54 1.78 2.65 10.02
N ASN A 55 0.52 2.43 9.66
CA ASN A 55 0.07 1.17 9.08
C ASN A 55 0.91 0.74 7.87
N GLU A 56 1.11 1.65 6.92
CA GLU A 56 1.82 1.33 5.67
C GLU A 56 3.32 1.11 5.91
N ARG A 57 3.96 2.02 6.67
CA ARG A 57 5.36 1.89 7.06
C ARG A 57 5.62 0.58 7.82
N ASP A 58 4.82 0.30 8.84
CA ASP A 58 5.03 -0.83 9.75
C ASP A 58 4.70 -2.17 9.07
N SER A 59 3.83 -2.17 8.06
CA SER A 59 3.61 -3.37 7.22
C SER A 59 4.87 -3.73 6.45
N TYR A 60 5.50 -2.77 5.77
CA TYR A 60 6.75 -3.01 5.04
C TYR A 60 7.90 -3.40 5.96
N LEU A 61 8.05 -2.72 7.11
CA LEU A 61 9.09 -3.04 8.08
C LEU A 61 8.92 -4.46 8.62
N ARG A 62 7.69 -4.86 8.98
CA ARG A 62 7.41 -6.20 9.48
C ARG A 62 7.67 -7.28 8.43
N LEU A 63 7.19 -7.09 7.20
CA LEU A 63 7.45 -8.04 6.13
C LEU A 63 8.97 -8.20 5.88
N ALA A 64 9.73 -7.11 5.97
CA ALA A 64 11.19 -7.15 5.87
C ALA A 64 11.86 -7.92 7.03
N GLU A 65 11.33 -7.85 8.26
CA GLU A 65 11.81 -8.66 9.41
C GLU A 65 11.68 -10.17 9.16
N TYR A 66 10.67 -10.58 8.38
CA TYR A 66 10.48 -11.97 7.93
C TYR A 66 11.19 -12.30 6.61
N GLY A 67 11.98 -11.37 6.05
CA GLY A 67 12.69 -11.56 4.79
C GLY A 67 11.83 -11.39 3.52
N LEU A 68 10.58 -10.95 3.65
CA LEU A 68 9.67 -10.70 2.54
C LEU A 68 9.81 -9.26 2.03
N ILE A 69 10.84 -9.03 1.23
CA ILE A 69 11.18 -7.69 0.72
C ILE A 69 10.75 -7.42 -0.73
N GLU A 70 10.39 -8.46 -1.48
CA GLU A 70 10.08 -8.36 -2.91
C GLU A 70 8.73 -9.01 -3.28
N LYS A 71 8.43 -10.18 -2.70
CA LYS A 71 7.23 -10.95 -3.04
C LYS A 71 6.59 -11.64 -1.84
N ILE A 72 5.27 -11.83 -1.96
CA ILE A 72 4.45 -12.67 -1.09
C ILE A 72 3.46 -13.42 -1.98
N ASP A 73 3.37 -14.75 -1.85
CA ASP A 73 2.50 -15.60 -2.66
C ASP A 73 2.52 -15.32 -4.18
N GLY A 74 3.71 -14.97 -4.70
CA GLY A 74 3.90 -14.64 -6.12
C GLY A 74 3.60 -13.19 -6.50
N PHE A 75 2.95 -12.40 -5.64
CA PHE A 75 2.68 -10.97 -5.84
C PHE A 75 3.90 -10.14 -5.49
N TRP A 76 4.32 -9.27 -6.40
CA TRP A 76 5.35 -8.26 -6.12
C TRP A 76 4.84 -7.23 -5.11
N MET A 77 5.73 -6.76 -4.24
CA MET A 77 5.50 -5.69 -3.27
C MET A 77 6.56 -4.60 -3.45
N PRO A 78 6.21 -3.31 -3.30
CA PRO A 78 7.18 -2.25 -3.32
C PRO A 78 8.15 -2.42 -2.16
N ARG A 79 9.46 -2.40 -2.42
CA ARG A 79 10.43 -2.32 -1.34
C ARG A 79 10.40 -0.91 -0.73
N LEU A 80 10.33 -0.83 0.60
CA LEU A 80 10.48 0.43 1.32
C LEU A 80 11.94 0.89 1.24
N LEU A 81 12.15 2.12 0.76
CA LEU A 81 13.48 2.71 0.55
C LEU A 81 13.79 3.80 1.58
N GLY A 82 12.76 4.48 2.07
CA GLY A 82 12.89 5.55 3.05
C GLY A 82 11.53 5.97 3.58
N TYR A 83 11.53 6.69 4.69
CA TYR A 83 10.34 7.28 5.27
C TYR A 83 10.70 8.47 6.16
N ASP A 84 9.72 9.29 6.50
CA ASP A 84 9.86 10.42 7.40
C ASP A 84 8.61 10.53 8.29
N ASP A 85 8.79 10.29 9.58
CA ASP A 85 7.72 10.23 10.59
C ASP A 85 7.09 11.59 10.88
N ASP A 86 7.83 12.68 10.69
CA ASP A 86 7.32 14.04 10.90
C ASP A 86 6.51 14.51 9.69
N LEU A 87 6.85 14.01 8.49
CA LEU A 87 6.18 14.35 7.24
C LEU A 87 5.07 13.39 6.86
N TRP A 88 5.00 12.20 7.47
CA TRP A 88 4.11 11.11 7.07
C TRP A 88 4.30 10.73 5.60
N VAL A 89 5.56 10.58 5.21
CA VAL A 89 5.98 10.27 3.84
C VAL A 89 6.72 8.95 3.82
N ILE A 90 6.41 8.13 2.82
CA ILE A 90 7.16 6.91 2.50
C ILE A 90 7.70 6.99 1.07
N GLU A 91 8.91 6.48 0.86
CA GLU A 91 9.55 6.28 -0.43
C GLU A 91 9.67 4.77 -0.68
N MET A 92 9.24 4.32 -1.86
CA MET A 92 9.22 2.91 -2.22
C MET A 92 9.60 2.70 -3.70
N GLU A 93 9.94 1.48 -4.06
CA GLU A 93 10.15 1.10 -5.46
C GLU A 93 8.85 1.18 -6.27
N THR A 94 8.96 1.49 -7.57
CA THR A 94 7.81 1.38 -8.48
C THR A 94 7.71 -0.04 -9.03
N ILE A 95 6.54 -0.67 -8.92
CA ILE A 95 6.27 -1.94 -9.60
C ILE A 95 5.74 -1.66 -11.01
N SER A 96 6.33 -2.32 -12.01
CA SER A 96 5.95 -2.16 -13.41
C SER A 96 5.17 -3.34 -13.99
N LYS A 97 5.18 -4.50 -13.32
CA LYS A 97 4.58 -5.73 -13.85
C LYS A 97 3.75 -6.46 -12.79
N PRO A 98 2.47 -6.74 -13.06
CA PRO A 98 1.67 -7.65 -12.22
C PRO A 98 2.17 -9.11 -12.31
N PRO A 99 1.81 -9.97 -11.34
CA PRO A 99 0.93 -9.68 -10.21
C PRO A 99 1.60 -8.86 -9.11
N TYR A 100 0.87 -7.93 -8.47
CA TYR A 100 1.39 -7.15 -7.35
C TYR A 100 0.33 -6.77 -6.32
N ILE A 101 0.79 -6.51 -5.10
CA ILE A 101 0.02 -5.91 -4.01
C ILE A 101 0.66 -4.61 -3.55
N ILE A 102 -0.16 -3.58 -3.36
CA ILE A 102 0.25 -2.23 -2.95
C ILE A 102 -0.75 -1.65 -1.95
N ASP A 103 -0.44 -0.48 -1.39
CA ASP A 103 -1.31 0.32 -0.51
C ASP A 103 -1.67 -0.34 0.83
N PHE A 104 -0.68 -0.42 1.72
CA PHE A 104 -0.88 -0.92 3.09
C PHE A 104 -1.40 0.15 4.07
N ALA A 105 -1.97 1.26 3.59
CA ALA A 105 -2.48 2.31 4.49
C ALA A 105 -3.70 1.82 5.30
N LYS A 106 -4.52 0.95 4.70
CA LYS A 106 -5.74 0.39 5.30
C LYS A 106 -5.52 -1.04 5.79
N VAL A 107 -4.59 -1.21 6.73
CA VAL A 107 -4.40 -2.48 7.44
C VAL A 107 -4.69 -2.34 8.93
N ARG A 108 -4.82 -3.48 9.62
CA ARG A 108 -4.59 -3.57 11.06
C ARG A 108 -3.39 -4.47 11.31
N ILE A 109 -2.58 -4.08 12.30
CA ILE A 109 -1.39 -4.84 12.72
C ILE A 109 -1.68 -5.46 14.08
N ASP A 110 -1.36 -6.75 14.23
CA ASP A 110 -1.46 -7.58 15.45
C ASP A 110 -2.85 -7.70 16.06
N ARG A 111 -3.87 -7.09 15.43
CA ARG A 111 -5.24 -7.10 15.91
C ARG A 111 -6.20 -7.48 14.79
N PRO A 112 -6.83 -8.67 14.86
CA PRO A 112 -7.84 -9.04 13.89
C PRO A 112 -9.01 -8.05 13.93
N PRO A 113 -9.64 -7.77 12.79
CA PRO A 113 -10.88 -7.03 12.77
C PRO A 113 -11.99 -7.85 13.45
N ASP A 114 -12.79 -7.17 14.27
CA ASP A 114 -13.99 -7.75 14.88
C ASP A 114 -15.16 -7.52 13.92
N PHE A 115 -15.20 -8.31 12.85
CA PHE A 115 -16.24 -8.24 11.83
C PHE A 115 -17.38 -9.20 12.16
N SER A 116 -18.61 -8.72 11.99
CA SER A 116 -19.78 -9.59 12.09
C SER A 116 -19.78 -10.61 10.95
N ALA A 117 -20.52 -11.71 11.13
CA ALA A 117 -20.69 -12.73 10.10
C ALA A 117 -21.29 -12.15 8.79
N GLU A 118 -22.11 -11.10 8.92
CA GLU A 118 -22.67 -10.36 7.77
C GLU A 118 -21.56 -9.64 7.00
N VAL A 119 -20.70 -8.88 7.68
CA VAL A 119 -19.57 -8.17 7.04
C VAL A 119 -18.60 -9.15 6.38
N LEU A 120 -18.34 -10.30 7.00
CA LEU A 120 -17.49 -11.34 6.41
C LEU A 120 -18.11 -11.95 5.15
N ARG A 121 -19.43 -12.20 5.16
CA ARG A 121 -20.15 -12.71 3.99
C ARG A 121 -20.14 -11.69 2.86
N ASP A 122 -20.42 -10.43 3.15
CA ASP A 122 -20.42 -9.36 2.15
C ASP A 122 -19.02 -9.18 1.54
N ALA A 123 -17.96 -9.28 2.35
CA ALA A 123 -16.58 -9.25 1.87
C ALA A 123 -16.26 -10.44 0.95
N GLN A 124 -16.76 -11.64 1.28
CA GLN A 124 -16.61 -12.84 0.46
C GLN A 124 -17.33 -12.70 -0.89
N GLU A 125 -18.58 -12.25 -0.88
CA GLU A 125 -19.39 -12.04 -2.09
C GLU A 125 -18.76 -10.98 -2.99
N LYS A 126 -18.38 -9.84 -2.40
CA LYS A 126 -17.72 -8.75 -3.12
C LYS A 126 -16.36 -9.16 -3.69
N GLY A 127 -15.55 -9.89 -2.93
CA GLY A 127 -14.27 -10.39 -3.40
C GLY A 127 -14.42 -11.33 -4.60
N GLN A 128 -15.42 -12.21 -4.55
CA GLN A 128 -15.75 -13.11 -5.65
C GLN A 128 -16.25 -12.35 -6.89
N GLU A 129 -17.03 -11.28 -6.71
CA GLU A 129 -17.46 -10.40 -7.82
C GLU A 129 -16.29 -9.64 -8.45
N GLU A 130 -15.44 -9.01 -7.63
CA GLU A 130 -14.36 -8.14 -8.09
C GLU A 130 -13.17 -8.91 -8.70
N PHE A 131 -12.83 -10.09 -8.15
CA PHE A 131 -11.67 -10.88 -8.58
C PHE A 131 -12.03 -12.13 -9.39
N GLY A 132 -13.30 -12.54 -9.38
CA GLY A 132 -13.78 -13.68 -10.16
C GLY A 132 -12.96 -14.96 -9.91
N PRO A 133 -12.41 -15.61 -10.95
CA PRO A 133 -11.61 -16.82 -10.81
C PRO A 133 -10.36 -16.69 -9.94
N HIS A 134 -9.82 -15.47 -9.78
CA HIS A 134 -8.62 -15.22 -8.98
C HIS A 134 -8.91 -15.05 -7.48
N TRP A 135 -10.19 -15.02 -7.08
CA TRP A 135 -10.55 -14.82 -5.68
C TRP A 135 -9.89 -15.82 -4.71
N PRO A 136 -9.77 -17.12 -5.01
CA PRO A 136 -9.03 -18.05 -4.15
C PRO A 136 -7.55 -17.67 -3.94
N GLU A 137 -6.87 -17.15 -4.97
CA GLU A 137 -5.48 -16.68 -4.85
C GLU A 137 -5.38 -15.44 -3.96
N VAL A 138 -6.37 -14.54 -4.05
CA VAL A 138 -6.46 -13.37 -3.16
C VAL A 138 -6.70 -13.80 -1.72
N CYS A 139 -7.62 -14.75 -1.47
CA CYS A 139 -7.84 -15.27 -0.11
C CYS A 139 -6.56 -15.89 0.49
N GLN A 140 -5.77 -16.61 -0.32
CA GLN A 140 -4.49 -17.15 0.11
C GLN A 140 -3.52 -16.04 0.49
N LEU A 141 -3.36 -15.03 -0.37
CA LEU A 141 -2.53 -13.86 -0.11
C LEU A 141 -2.92 -13.15 1.20
N LEU A 142 -4.21 -12.95 1.43
CA LEU A 142 -4.72 -12.32 2.65
C LEU A 142 -4.41 -13.19 3.88
N ALA A 143 -4.65 -14.50 3.81
CA ALA A 143 -4.33 -15.42 4.91
C ALA A 143 -2.82 -15.44 5.22
N THR A 144 -1.96 -15.35 4.21
CA THR A 144 -0.51 -15.26 4.39
C THR A 144 -0.12 -13.95 5.07
N LEU A 145 -0.70 -12.81 4.68
CA LEU A 145 -0.49 -11.53 5.38
C LEU A 145 -0.94 -11.60 6.84
N GLU A 146 -2.09 -12.23 7.11
CA GLU A 146 -2.60 -12.44 8.46
C GLU A 146 -1.65 -13.27 9.32
N SER A 147 -0.94 -14.24 8.72
CA SER A 147 0.08 -15.03 9.42
C SER A 147 1.27 -14.19 9.91
N PHE A 148 1.49 -13.01 9.30
CA PHE A 148 2.45 -12.00 9.75
C PHE A 148 1.81 -10.91 10.63
N GLY A 149 0.59 -11.12 11.10
CA GLY A 149 -0.16 -10.16 11.89
C GLY A 149 -0.67 -8.96 11.10
N ILE A 150 -0.66 -9.01 9.76
CA ILE A 150 -1.11 -7.92 8.87
C ILE A 150 -2.49 -8.28 8.33
N TYR A 151 -3.53 -7.64 8.87
CA TYR A 151 -4.91 -7.79 8.41
C TYR A 151 -5.20 -6.74 7.35
N TYR A 152 -5.18 -7.16 6.09
CA TYR A 152 -5.33 -6.28 4.93
C TYR A 152 -6.80 -6.02 4.60
N LEU A 153 -7.28 -4.80 4.85
CA LEU A 153 -8.73 -4.49 4.85
C LEU A 153 -9.25 -3.90 3.54
N ASP A 154 -8.36 -3.63 2.57
CA ASP A 154 -8.70 -2.92 1.33
C ASP A 154 -8.36 -3.75 0.08
N ALA A 155 -8.74 -5.03 0.12
CA ALA A 155 -8.59 -5.99 -0.99
C ALA A 155 -9.53 -5.62 -2.13
N ARG A 156 -9.00 -4.89 -3.11
CA ARG A 156 -9.71 -4.44 -4.32
C ARG A 156 -8.79 -4.55 -5.54
N PRO A 157 -9.32 -4.66 -6.77
CA PRO A 157 -8.53 -4.79 -7.99
C PRO A 157 -7.55 -3.64 -8.27
N SER A 158 -7.72 -2.47 -7.64
CA SER A 158 -6.75 -1.37 -7.75
C SER A 158 -5.47 -1.59 -6.92
N ASN A 159 -5.56 -2.43 -5.89
CA ASN A 159 -4.48 -2.64 -4.92
C ASN A 159 -3.87 -4.03 -5.02
N ILE A 160 -4.63 -5.01 -5.50
CA ILE A 160 -4.16 -6.36 -5.83
C ILE A 160 -4.41 -6.55 -7.32
N VAL A 161 -3.35 -6.45 -8.11
CA VAL A 161 -3.44 -6.38 -9.58
C VAL A 161 -2.88 -7.65 -10.18
N PHE A 162 -3.66 -8.32 -11.02
CA PHE A 162 -3.25 -9.48 -11.80
C PHE A 162 -2.75 -9.09 -13.20
N PRO A 163 -1.97 -9.95 -13.89
CA PRO A 163 -1.64 -9.73 -15.28
C PRO A 163 -2.89 -9.65 -16.15
N ASN A 164 -2.93 -8.66 -17.04
CA ASN A 164 -3.91 -8.69 -18.12
C ASN A 164 -3.65 -9.94 -18.97
N PRO A 165 -4.69 -10.69 -19.37
CA PRO A 165 -4.56 -11.81 -20.29
C PRO A 165 -4.04 -11.39 -21.67
#